data_AF-A0A3D2U3S7-F1
#
_entry.id   AF-A0A3D2U3S7-F1
#
_cell.length_a   1.000
_cell.length_b   1.000
_cell.length_c   1.000
_cell.angle_alpha   90.00
_cell.angle_beta   90.00
_cell.angle_gamma   90.00
#
_symmetry.space_group_name_H-M   'P 1'
#
loop_
_entity.id
_entity.type
_entity.pdbx_description
1 polymer ?
#
loop_
_entity_poly.entity_id
_entity_poly.type
_entity_poly.pdbx_seq_one_letter_code
_entity_poly.pdbx_strand_id
1 'polypeptide(L)'
;TYSNYVRDKGWGVGSQVGAIPSAIGGRDITLSHVGKVFALTPANMERWKGWWKYIITDQVLIWGPGCVMGMALPALLSIEFAEHSPMFGDPDRPDYAQAIITADGMRHDPSLSARWQKLLWIGTLLVGLLVLLPSQMSIVEHFSRRWTDVIWSGIRRVRETMQPHEVRKIYYSILFLYVGWTFLGAFLFQTFGQPKLMVLVVANLNNIGLGFTAFFVLRNNLVYLPPALRPGWLARIGISFCGIFYLGFAGLVFYQKQLPLLLGLFK
;
A
#
# COMPACT_ATOMS: atom_id res chain seq x y z
N THR A 1 -3.40 -7.55 2.38
CA THR A 1 -3.98 -6.41 3.12
C THR A 1 -5.45 -6.63 3.39
N TYR A 2 -6.27 -6.77 2.34
CA TYR A 2 -7.71 -7.05 2.51
C TYR A 2 -8.00 -8.37 3.25
N SER A 3 -7.19 -9.42 3.02
CA SER A 3 -7.31 -10.71 3.75
C SER A 3 -7.15 -10.56 5.27
N ASN A 4 -6.30 -9.64 5.74
CA ASN A 4 -6.15 -9.37 7.17
C ASN A 4 -7.33 -8.59 7.72
N TYR A 5 -7.87 -7.64 6.95
CA TYR A 5 -9.10 -6.92 7.32
C TYR A 5 -10.30 -7.86 7.47
N VAL A 6 -10.51 -8.75 6.50
CA VAL A 6 -11.56 -9.79 6.55
C VAL A 6 -11.36 -10.74 7.73
N ARG A 7 -10.10 -11.09 8.05
CA ARG A 7 -9.74 -11.90 9.23
C ARG A 7 -10.07 -11.17 10.53
N ASP A 8 -9.66 -9.92 10.67
CA ASP A 8 -9.84 -9.12 11.90
C ASP A 8 -11.32 -8.80 12.15
N LYS A 9 -12.12 -8.62 11.10
CA LYS A 9 -13.58 -8.50 11.19
C LYS A 9 -14.28 -9.83 11.49
N GLY A 10 -13.55 -10.95 11.50
CA GLY A 10 -14.09 -12.27 11.79
C GLY A 10 -14.94 -12.87 10.67
N TRP A 11 -14.82 -12.39 9.43
CA TRP A 11 -15.65 -12.87 8.33
C TRP A 11 -15.26 -14.30 7.92
N GLY A 12 -16.28 -15.14 7.67
CA GLY A 12 -16.07 -16.55 7.32
C GLY A 12 -15.21 -17.29 8.33
N VAL A 13 -14.16 -17.96 7.86
CA VAL A 13 -13.21 -18.71 8.70
C VAL A 13 -12.31 -17.79 9.54
N GLY A 14 -12.30 -16.47 9.26
CA GLY A 14 -11.59 -15.48 10.08
C GLY A 14 -12.04 -15.49 11.55
N SER A 15 -13.34 -15.71 11.81
CA SER A 15 -13.88 -15.87 13.17
C SER A 15 -13.26 -17.03 13.94
N GLN A 16 -12.70 -18.02 13.25
CA GLN A 16 -12.20 -19.25 13.84
C GLN A 16 -10.68 -19.22 14.10
N VAL A 17 -9.95 -18.25 13.54
CA VAL A 17 -8.48 -18.17 13.56
C VAL A 17 -7.96 -17.16 14.60
N GLY A 18 -8.85 -16.31 15.13
CA GLY A 18 -8.50 -15.24 16.08
C GLY A 18 -7.97 -13.98 15.39
N ALA A 19 -7.81 -12.90 16.16
CA ALA A 19 -7.30 -11.60 15.70
C ALA A 19 -6.11 -11.17 16.57
N ILE A 20 -5.22 -10.34 16.03
CA ILE A 20 -4.13 -9.74 16.81
C ILE A 20 -4.76 -8.71 17.77
N PRO A 21 -4.65 -8.84 19.10
CA PRO A 21 -5.26 -7.90 20.03
C PRO A 21 -4.64 -6.51 19.90
N SER A 22 -5.50 -5.48 19.86
CA SER A 22 -5.11 -4.07 19.75
C SER A 22 -4.41 -3.56 21.01
N ALA A 23 -3.64 -2.47 20.87
CA ALA A 23 -2.78 -1.89 21.90
C ALA A 23 -3.54 -1.30 23.12
N ILE A 24 -4.82 -0.95 22.98
CA ILE A 24 -5.64 -0.38 24.05
C ILE A 24 -6.98 -1.11 24.11
N GLY A 25 -7.16 -1.92 25.14
CA GLY A 25 -8.46 -2.39 25.63
C GLY A 25 -9.23 -3.40 24.77
N GLY A 26 -9.46 -4.59 25.34
CA GLY A 26 -10.74 -5.30 25.15
C GLY A 26 -10.77 -6.48 24.18
N ARG A 27 -10.02 -7.55 24.50
CA ARG A 27 -10.39 -8.99 24.48
C ARG A 27 -9.15 -9.86 24.19
N ASP A 28 -8.89 -10.82 25.07
CA ASP A 28 -7.87 -11.85 24.89
C ASP A 28 -8.31 -12.81 23.78
N ILE A 29 -7.97 -12.47 22.55
CA ILE A 29 -8.20 -13.36 21.40
C ILE A 29 -6.90 -14.12 21.16
N THR A 30 -6.93 -15.42 21.46
CA THR A 30 -5.81 -16.33 21.23
C THR A 30 -5.62 -16.57 19.74
N LEU A 31 -4.45 -16.22 19.20
CA LEU A 31 -4.06 -16.54 17.83
C LEU A 31 -3.79 -18.05 17.71
N SER A 32 -4.52 -18.74 16.82
CA SER A 32 -4.15 -20.10 16.42
C SER A 32 -2.91 -20.06 15.53
N HIS A 33 -1.88 -20.85 15.87
CA HIS A 33 -0.67 -21.00 15.05
C HIS A 33 -0.93 -21.66 13.68
N VAL A 34 -2.11 -22.25 13.47
CA VAL A 34 -2.50 -22.98 12.25
C VAL A 34 -3.78 -22.37 11.69
N GLY A 35 -3.78 -22.09 10.38
CA GLY A 35 -4.98 -21.67 9.65
C GLY A 35 -6.03 -22.79 9.63
N LYS A 36 -7.31 -22.45 9.79
CA LYS A 36 -8.41 -23.41 9.70
C LYS A 36 -8.95 -23.48 8.28
N VAL A 37 -9.32 -24.68 7.84
CA VAL A 37 -10.00 -24.93 6.56
C VAL A 37 -11.44 -25.35 6.86
N PHE A 38 -12.39 -24.93 6.04
CA PHE A 38 -13.78 -25.37 6.15
C PHE A 38 -14.04 -26.56 5.23
N ALA A 39 -14.88 -27.50 5.66
CA ALA A 39 -15.28 -28.63 4.84
C ALA A 39 -16.10 -28.14 3.62
N LEU A 40 -15.84 -28.70 2.44
CA LEU A 40 -16.50 -28.38 1.17
C LEU A 40 -17.92 -28.97 1.10
N THR A 41 -18.76 -28.68 2.09
CA THR A 41 -20.18 -29.06 2.08
C THR A 41 -20.98 -28.06 1.24
N PRO A 42 -22.12 -28.47 0.65
CA PRO A 42 -22.97 -27.58 -0.15
C PRO A 42 -23.38 -26.30 0.61
N ALA A 43 -23.76 -26.44 1.89
CA ALA A 43 -24.14 -25.33 2.76
C ALA A 43 -22.97 -24.35 3.01
N ASN A 44 -21.74 -24.85 3.19
CA ASN A 44 -20.58 -23.98 3.36
C ASN A 44 -20.18 -23.27 2.06
N MET A 45 -20.36 -23.93 0.92
CA MET A 45 -20.12 -23.33 -0.39
C MET A 45 -21.10 -22.21 -0.72
N GLU A 46 -22.37 -22.34 -0.32
CA GLU A 46 -23.36 -21.26 -0.45
C GLU A 46 -22.95 -20.02 0.37
N ARG A 47 -22.57 -20.23 1.63
CA ARG A 47 -22.06 -19.15 2.50
C ARG A 47 -20.81 -18.49 1.91
N TRP A 48 -19.87 -19.28 1.40
CA TRP A 48 -18.65 -18.76 0.78
C TRP A 48 -18.96 -17.87 -0.44
N LYS A 49 -19.88 -18.30 -1.32
CA LYS A 49 -20.33 -17.48 -2.47
C LYS A 49 -20.99 -16.18 -2.03
N GLY A 50 -21.79 -16.23 -0.95
CA GLY A 50 -22.39 -15.03 -0.34
C GLY A 50 -21.34 -14.03 0.13
N TRP A 51 -20.34 -14.49 0.89
CA TRP A 51 -19.21 -13.66 1.32
C TRP A 51 -18.40 -13.11 0.14
N TRP A 52 -18.14 -13.94 -0.87
CA TRP A 52 -17.42 -13.53 -2.07
C TRP A 52 -18.15 -12.42 -2.83
N LYS A 53 -19.48 -12.51 -2.95
CA LYS A 53 -20.30 -11.45 -3.54
C LYS A 53 -20.17 -10.14 -2.77
N TYR A 54 -20.25 -10.18 -1.44
CA TYR A 54 -20.06 -8.99 -0.59
C TYR A 54 -18.69 -8.35 -0.79
N ILE A 55 -17.63 -9.16 -0.85
CA ILE A 55 -16.27 -8.68 -1.08
C ILE A 55 -16.15 -8.00 -2.46
N ILE A 56 -16.69 -8.62 -3.51
CA ILE A 56 -16.68 -8.01 -4.85
C ILE A 56 -17.48 -6.71 -4.84
N THR A 57 -18.65 -6.68 -4.20
CA THR A 57 -19.48 -5.48 -4.12
C THR A 57 -18.75 -4.34 -3.42
N ASP A 58 -18.09 -4.60 -2.29
CA ASP A 58 -17.26 -3.60 -1.60
C ASP A 58 -16.10 -3.10 -2.50
N GLN A 59 -15.35 -4.01 -3.10
CA GLN A 59 -14.18 -3.65 -3.90
C GLN A 59 -14.56 -2.95 -5.22
N VAL A 60 -15.68 -3.32 -5.85
CA VAL A 60 -16.08 -2.77 -7.14
C VAL A 60 -16.96 -1.53 -6.98
N LEU A 61 -17.91 -1.51 -6.03
CA LEU A 61 -18.86 -0.39 -5.89
C LEU A 61 -18.37 0.70 -4.93
N ILE A 62 -17.57 0.36 -3.92
CA ILE A 62 -17.10 1.34 -2.94
C ILE A 62 -15.66 1.74 -3.28
N TRP A 63 -14.76 0.76 -3.33
CA TRP A 63 -13.34 1.03 -3.54
C TRP A 63 -13.03 1.54 -4.95
N GLY A 64 -13.62 0.94 -5.99
CA GLY A 64 -13.42 1.34 -7.38
C GLY A 64 -13.72 2.83 -7.65
N PRO A 65 -14.96 3.31 -7.42
CA PRO A 65 -15.31 4.72 -7.56
C PRO A 65 -14.52 5.63 -6.63
N GLY A 66 -14.24 5.19 -5.39
CA GLY A 66 -13.41 5.93 -4.45
C GLY A 66 -12.00 6.18 -4.98
N CYS A 67 -11.38 5.19 -5.62
CA CYS A 67 -10.06 5.33 -6.25
C CYS A 67 -10.11 6.26 -7.46
N VAL A 68 -11.13 6.13 -8.31
CA VAL A 68 -11.30 6.99 -9.49
C VAL A 68 -11.47 8.44 -9.04
N MET A 69 -12.37 8.71 -8.10
CA MET A 69 -12.59 10.07 -7.57
C MET A 69 -11.34 10.60 -6.83
N GLY A 70 -10.66 9.74 -6.07
CA GLY A 70 -9.44 10.08 -5.35
C GLY A 70 -8.28 10.46 -6.26
N MET A 71 -8.23 9.94 -7.50
CA MET A 71 -7.26 10.38 -8.51
C MET A 71 -7.77 11.54 -9.36
N ALA A 72 -9.04 11.50 -9.75
CA ALA A 72 -9.63 12.48 -10.65
C ALA A 72 -9.70 13.88 -10.02
N LEU A 73 -10.13 14.00 -8.76
CA LEU A 73 -10.26 15.31 -8.12
C LEU A 73 -8.91 16.05 -7.98
N PRO A 74 -7.83 15.43 -7.44
CA PRO A 74 -6.53 16.09 -7.41
C PRO A 74 -5.96 16.35 -8.81
N ALA A 75 -6.19 15.47 -9.78
CA ALA A 75 -5.74 15.67 -11.15
C ALA A 75 -6.44 16.86 -11.82
N LEU A 76 -7.76 16.98 -11.67
CA LEU A 76 -8.53 18.11 -12.20
C LEU A 76 -8.10 19.43 -11.55
N LEU A 77 -7.92 19.44 -10.22
CA LEU A 77 -7.39 20.62 -9.54
C LEU A 77 -5.98 20.97 -10.02
N SER A 78 -5.13 19.96 -10.27
CA SER A 78 -3.79 20.20 -10.80
C SER A 78 -3.81 20.75 -12.22
N ILE A 79 -4.73 20.31 -13.07
CA ILE A 79 -4.85 20.84 -14.44
C ILE A 79 -5.31 22.30 -14.40
N GLU A 80 -6.31 22.61 -13.57
CA GLU A 80 -6.88 23.96 -13.50
C GLU A 80 -5.90 24.96 -12.88
N PHE A 81 -5.28 24.61 -11.75
CA PHE A 81 -4.55 25.60 -10.95
C PHE A 81 -3.04 25.55 -11.11
N ALA A 82 -2.44 24.42 -11.50
CA ALA A 82 -0.97 24.31 -11.45
C ALA A 82 -0.27 25.27 -12.42
N GLU A 83 -0.89 25.61 -13.56
CA GLU A 83 -0.34 26.55 -14.55
C GLU A 83 -0.13 27.97 -13.99
N HIS A 84 -0.91 28.34 -12.97
CA HIS A 84 -0.77 29.63 -12.29
C HIS A 84 0.39 29.68 -11.30
N SER A 85 1.01 28.54 -10.97
CA SER A 85 2.18 28.53 -10.09
C SER A 85 3.43 28.99 -10.86
N PRO A 86 4.25 29.89 -10.30
CA PRO A 86 5.57 30.22 -10.86
C PRO A 86 6.52 29.01 -10.92
N MET A 87 6.22 27.92 -10.21
CA MET A 87 7.00 26.67 -10.24
C MET A 87 6.58 25.74 -11.41
N PHE A 88 5.60 26.14 -12.21
CA PHE A 88 5.12 25.39 -13.35
C PHE A 88 6.06 25.54 -14.54
N GLY A 89 6.61 24.42 -15.01
CA GLY A 89 7.57 24.41 -16.11
C GLY A 89 9.00 24.82 -15.74
N ASP A 90 9.25 25.26 -14.50
CA ASP A 90 10.58 25.65 -14.03
C ASP A 90 11.52 24.44 -13.90
N PRO A 91 12.65 24.39 -14.64
CA PRO A 91 13.66 23.34 -14.54
C PRO A 91 14.37 23.28 -13.18
N ASP A 92 14.50 24.41 -12.48
CA ASP A 92 15.26 24.56 -11.23
C ASP A 92 14.36 24.44 -9.98
N ARG A 93 13.10 24.07 -10.17
CA ARG A 93 12.14 23.91 -9.06
C ARG A 93 12.62 22.86 -8.06
N PRO A 94 12.33 23.06 -6.76
CA PRO A 94 12.63 22.06 -5.74
C PRO A 94 11.91 20.73 -6.02
N ASP A 95 12.53 19.60 -5.69
CA ASP A 95 11.99 18.26 -5.94
C ASP A 95 10.60 18.03 -5.30
N TYR A 96 10.31 18.69 -4.17
CA TYR A 96 9.02 18.63 -3.49
C TYR A 96 7.96 19.55 -4.12
N ALA A 97 8.32 20.40 -5.09
CA ALA A 97 7.40 21.34 -5.73
C ALA A 97 6.16 20.64 -6.30
N GLN A 98 6.32 19.42 -6.83
CA GLN A 98 5.20 18.64 -7.37
C GLN A 98 4.06 18.39 -6.37
N ALA A 99 4.36 18.30 -5.06
CA ALA A 99 3.36 18.08 -4.03
C ALA A 99 2.59 19.35 -3.65
N ILE A 100 3.15 20.54 -3.95
CA ILE A 100 2.60 21.84 -3.53
C ILE A 100 2.18 22.72 -4.70
N ILE A 101 2.57 22.39 -5.93
CA ILE A 101 2.39 23.22 -7.12
C ILE A 101 0.92 23.61 -7.36
N THR A 102 0.00 22.67 -7.14
CA THR A 102 -1.44 22.92 -7.28
C THR A 102 -1.94 23.91 -6.23
N ALA A 103 -1.48 23.77 -4.98
CA ALA A 103 -1.86 24.69 -3.91
C ALA A 103 -1.24 26.08 -4.15
N ASP A 104 0.02 26.13 -4.58
CA ASP A 104 0.71 27.37 -4.91
C ASP A 104 0.08 28.06 -6.13
N GLY A 105 -0.41 27.30 -7.10
CA GLY A 105 -1.18 27.80 -8.22
C GLY A 105 -2.49 28.48 -7.80
N MET A 106 -3.24 27.87 -6.87
CA MET A 106 -4.45 28.49 -6.29
C MET A 106 -4.19 29.81 -5.56
N ARG A 107 -2.95 30.02 -5.09
CA ARG A 107 -2.55 31.28 -4.44
C ARG A 107 -2.29 32.39 -5.45
N HIS A 108 -1.87 32.05 -6.66
CA HIS A 108 -1.46 33.01 -7.71
C HIS A 108 -2.49 33.16 -8.83
N ASP A 109 -3.61 32.43 -8.78
CA ASP A 109 -4.68 32.52 -9.76
C ASP A 109 -5.36 33.91 -9.74
N PRO A 110 -5.32 34.67 -10.86
CA PRO A 110 -5.88 36.01 -10.98
C PRO A 110 -7.42 36.05 -10.98
N SER A 111 -8.10 34.92 -11.19
CA SER A 111 -9.56 34.82 -11.21
C SER A 111 -10.20 34.80 -9.81
N LEU A 112 -9.41 34.47 -8.79
CA LEU A 112 -9.85 34.31 -7.40
C LEU A 112 -9.62 35.57 -6.58
N SER A 113 -10.55 35.89 -5.67
CA SER A 113 -10.34 36.99 -4.72
C SER A 113 -9.25 36.63 -3.70
N ALA A 114 -8.54 37.64 -3.17
CA ALA A 114 -7.43 37.44 -2.23
C ALA A 114 -7.79 36.63 -0.97
N ARG A 115 -9.08 36.64 -0.57
CA ARG A 115 -9.59 35.80 0.52
C ARG A 115 -9.73 34.33 0.09
N TRP A 116 -10.27 34.09 -1.10
CA TRP A 116 -10.46 32.74 -1.64
C TRP A 116 -9.12 32.07 -1.98
N GLN A 117 -8.15 32.80 -2.53
CA GLN A 117 -6.79 32.31 -2.78
C GLN A 117 -6.14 31.73 -1.52
N LYS A 118 -6.17 32.48 -0.41
CA LYS A 118 -5.60 32.03 0.87
C LYS A 118 -6.35 30.84 1.46
N LEU A 119 -7.68 30.84 1.39
CA LEU A 119 -8.50 29.74 1.89
C LEU A 119 -8.27 28.44 1.11
N LEU A 120 -8.25 28.51 -0.23
CA LEU A 120 -8.02 27.34 -1.08
C LEU A 120 -6.58 26.82 -0.96
N TRP A 121 -5.59 27.71 -0.84
CA TRP A 121 -4.20 27.31 -0.59
C TRP A 121 -4.07 26.50 0.72
N ILE A 122 -4.59 27.04 1.84
CA ILE A 122 -4.54 26.35 3.13
C ILE A 122 -5.39 25.07 3.09
N GLY A 123 -6.58 25.13 2.50
CA GLY A 123 -7.49 23.99 2.37
C GLY A 123 -6.84 22.83 1.62
N THR A 124 -6.21 23.09 0.47
CA THR A 124 -5.56 22.06 -0.34
C THR A 124 -4.34 21.47 0.36
N LEU A 125 -3.54 22.29 1.06
CA LEU A 125 -2.43 21.78 1.88
C LEU A 125 -2.92 20.90 3.03
N LEU A 126 -3.98 21.31 3.73
CA LEU A 126 -4.58 20.52 4.81
C LEU A 126 -5.17 19.22 4.29
N VAL A 127 -5.89 19.24 3.17
CA VAL A 127 -6.43 18.03 2.54
C VAL A 127 -5.30 17.10 2.10
N GLY A 128 -4.25 17.64 1.47
CA GLY A 128 -3.06 16.87 1.10
C GLY A 128 -2.42 16.19 2.31
N LEU A 129 -2.25 16.92 3.42
CA LEU A 129 -1.74 16.36 4.67
C LEU A 129 -2.67 15.26 5.24
N LEU A 130 -3.99 15.51 5.28
CA LEU A 130 -4.98 14.57 5.80
C LEU A 130 -5.12 13.30 4.94
N VAL A 131 -4.78 13.36 3.66
CA VAL A 131 -4.77 12.18 2.78
C VAL A 131 -3.46 11.39 2.94
N LEU A 132 -2.34 12.09 3.09
CA LEU A 132 -1.02 11.45 3.21
C LEU A 132 -0.84 10.79 4.59
N LEU A 133 -1.27 11.43 5.68
CA LEU A 133 -1.04 10.93 7.04
C LEU A 133 -1.61 9.52 7.29
N PRO A 134 -2.91 9.24 7.02
CA PRO A 134 -3.47 7.90 7.23
C PRO A 134 -2.83 6.85 6.32
N SER A 135 -2.46 7.25 5.09
CA SER A 135 -1.80 6.37 4.13
C SER A 135 -0.44 5.89 4.65
N GLN A 136 0.37 6.80 5.21
CA GLN A 136 1.66 6.44 5.80
C GLN A 136 1.50 5.56 7.05
N MET A 137 0.54 5.90 7.93
CA MET A 137 0.25 5.10 9.12
C MET A 137 -0.18 3.66 8.76
N SER A 138 -1.03 3.52 7.74
CA SER A 138 -1.46 2.22 7.24
C SER A 138 -0.30 1.39 6.69
N ILE A 139 0.63 1.99 5.94
CA ILE A 139 1.82 1.29 5.41
C ILE A 139 2.70 0.77 6.55
N VAL A 140 3.00 1.63 7.53
CA VAL A 140 3.82 1.29 8.71
C VAL A 140 3.20 0.13 9.49
N GLU A 141 1.89 0.20 9.74
CA GLU A 141 1.16 -0.86 10.43
C GLU A 141 1.21 -2.17 9.62
N HIS A 142 0.90 -2.12 8.32
CA HIS A 142 0.86 -3.31 7.48
C HIS A 142 2.22 -3.98 7.32
N PHE A 143 3.30 -3.20 7.24
CA PHE A 143 4.66 -3.72 7.22
C PHE A 143 4.97 -4.45 8.52
N SER A 144 4.75 -3.78 9.66
CA SER A 144 5.05 -4.33 10.99
C SER A 144 4.25 -5.60 11.27
N ARG A 145 2.94 -5.61 10.94
CA ARG A 145 2.07 -6.79 11.12
C ARG A 145 2.49 -7.95 10.22
N ARG A 146 2.84 -7.69 8.95
CA ARG A 146 3.23 -8.75 8.00
C ARG A 146 4.52 -9.44 8.44
N TRP A 147 5.53 -8.68 8.83
CA TRP A 147 6.79 -9.26 9.30
C TRP A 147 6.63 -9.97 10.65
N THR A 148 5.78 -9.44 11.53
CA THR A 148 5.42 -10.13 12.78
C THR A 148 4.77 -11.48 12.49
N ASP A 149 3.79 -11.55 11.57
CA ASP A 149 3.11 -12.80 11.18
C ASP A 149 4.10 -13.81 10.55
N VAL A 150 5.04 -13.35 9.72
CA VAL A 150 6.08 -14.20 9.10
C VAL A 150 7.06 -14.75 10.14
N ILE A 151 7.53 -13.90 11.06
CA ILE A 151 8.46 -14.30 12.12
C ILE A 151 7.76 -15.26 13.10
N TRP A 152 6.52 -14.97 13.47
CA TRP A 152 5.73 -15.78 14.40
C TRP A 152 5.37 -17.16 13.84
N SER A 153 5.00 -17.25 12.56
CA SER A 153 4.60 -18.51 11.92
C SER A 153 5.78 -19.28 11.30
N GLY A 154 6.82 -18.58 10.84
CA GLY A 154 7.94 -19.16 10.09
C GLY A 154 9.12 -19.61 10.94
N ILE A 155 9.38 -18.97 12.09
CA ILE A 155 10.55 -19.31 12.92
C ILE A 155 10.15 -20.30 14.00
N ARG A 156 10.62 -21.53 13.83
CA ARG A 156 10.38 -22.66 14.76
C ARG A 156 10.79 -22.33 16.20
N ARG A 157 11.90 -21.61 16.38
CA ARG A 157 12.39 -21.15 17.68
C ARG A 157 11.43 -20.18 18.37
N VAL A 158 10.88 -19.20 17.64
CA VAL A 158 9.90 -18.23 18.17
C VAL A 158 8.60 -18.94 18.52
N ARG A 159 8.13 -19.85 17.65
CA ARG A 159 6.92 -20.66 17.89
C ARG A 159 7.02 -21.55 19.14
N GLU A 160 8.21 -22.08 19.44
CA GLU A 160 8.42 -23.04 20.53
C GLU A 160 8.83 -22.39 21.85
N THR A 161 9.41 -21.17 21.83
CA THR A 161 9.94 -20.52 23.04
C THR A 161 9.15 -19.30 23.52
N MET A 162 8.32 -18.67 22.67
CA MET A 162 7.60 -17.45 23.06
C MET A 162 6.13 -17.71 23.36
N GLN A 163 5.65 -17.16 24.47
CA GLN A 163 4.24 -17.21 24.85
C GLN A 163 3.39 -16.25 23.99
N PRO A 164 2.07 -16.49 23.82
CA PRO A 164 1.20 -15.67 22.96
C PRO A 164 1.18 -14.17 23.30
N HIS A 165 1.47 -13.80 24.55
CA HIS A 165 1.52 -12.40 24.99
C HIS A 165 2.77 -11.65 24.50
N GLU A 166 3.82 -12.35 24.06
CA GLU A 166 5.11 -11.77 23.66
C GLU A 166 5.19 -11.34 22.20
N VAL A 167 4.16 -11.68 21.39
CA VAL A 167 4.00 -11.19 20.01
C VAL A 167 4.10 -9.65 19.95
N ARG A 168 3.63 -8.98 21.00
CA ARG A 168 3.67 -7.52 21.14
C ARG A 168 5.12 -6.99 21.14
N LYS A 169 6.07 -7.70 21.74
CA LYS A 169 7.49 -7.29 21.76
C LYS A 169 8.07 -7.34 20.35
N ILE A 170 7.82 -8.42 19.62
CA ILE A 170 8.24 -8.57 18.21
C ILE A 170 7.67 -7.44 17.35
N TYR A 171 6.37 -7.17 17.49
CA TYR A 171 5.69 -6.11 16.73
C TYR A 171 6.31 -4.72 16.98
N TYR A 172 6.48 -4.32 18.24
CA TYR A 172 7.03 -3.00 18.57
C TYR A 172 8.53 -2.88 18.24
N SER A 173 9.30 -3.97 18.34
CA SER A 173 10.70 -3.97 17.91
C SER A 173 10.83 -3.74 16.40
N ILE A 174 10.00 -4.41 15.58
CA ILE A 174 9.98 -4.22 14.13
C ILE A 174 9.51 -2.80 13.79
N LEU A 175 8.47 -2.31 14.49
CA LEU A 175 7.97 -0.95 14.30
C LEU A 175 9.06 0.09 14.58
N PHE A 176 9.76 -0.03 15.72
CA PHE A 176 10.83 0.89 16.09
C PHE A 176 12.00 0.84 15.10
N LEU A 177 12.38 -0.37 14.65
CA LEU A 177 13.43 -0.56 13.66
C LEU A 177 13.03 0.04 12.30
N TYR A 178 11.77 -0.13 11.88
CA TYR A 178 11.26 0.45 10.62
C TYR A 178 11.22 1.98 10.67
N VAL A 179 10.71 2.55 11.76
CA VAL A 179 10.69 4.02 11.96
C VAL A 179 12.12 4.55 12.00
N GLY A 180 13.01 3.94 12.79
CA GLY A 180 14.42 4.32 12.87
C GLY A 180 15.13 4.22 11.52
N TRP A 181 14.88 3.16 10.75
CA TRP A 181 15.41 3.01 9.40
C TRP A 181 14.90 4.10 8.44
N THR A 182 13.64 4.49 8.55
CA THR A 182 13.06 5.54 7.71
C THR A 182 13.67 6.90 8.04
N PHE A 183 13.89 7.21 9.32
CA PHE A 183 14.60 8.43 9.74
C PHE A 183 16.07 8.42 9.30
N LEU A 184 16.77 7.30 9.44
CA LEU A 184 18.15 7.14 8.96
C LEU A 184 18.23 7.34 7.44
N GLY A 185 17.30 6.72 6.70
CA GLY A 185 17.19 6.89 5.25
C GLY A 185 16.96 8.35 4.88
N ALA A 186 15.97 9.01 5.49
CA ALA A 186 15.70 10.42 5.25
C ALA A 186 16.93 11.30 5.54
N PHE A 187 17.63 11.05 6.65
CA PHE A 187 18.85 11.78 7.01
C PHE A 187 19.99 11.57 6.00
N LEU A 188 20.25 10.31 5.60
CA LEU A 188 21.30 9.99 4.64
C LEU A 188 20.99 10.58 3.25
N PHE A 189 19.76 10.46 2.78
CA PHE A 189 19.36 11.01 1.48
C PHE A 189 19.30 12.53 1.48
N GLN A 190 18.95 13.18 2.59
CA GLN A 190 19.05 14.64 2.72
C GLN A 190 20.51 15.13 2.71
N THR A 191 21.44 14.34 3.27
CA THR A 191 22.85 14.73 3.40
C THR A 191 23.68 14.41 2.15
N PHE A 192 23.38 13.30 1.46
CA PHE A 192 24.25 12.75 0.41
C PHE A 192 23.57 12.55 -0.96
N GLY A 193 22.27 12.84 -1.13
CA GLY A 193 21.55 12.51 -2.37
C GLY A 193 20.48 13.52 -2.80
N GLN A 194 19.91 13.28 -3.99
CA GLN A 194 18.73 13.99 -4.49
C GLN A 194 17.44 13.23 -4.06
N PRO A 195 16.49 13.86 -3.36
CA PRO A 195 15.23 13.23 -2.94
C PRO A 195 14.47 12.54 -4.08
N LYS A 196 14.54 13.10 -5.29
CA LYS A 196 13.91 12.51 -6.48
C LYS A 196 14.46 11.14 -6.87
N LEU A 197 15.76 10.90 -6.69
CA LEU A 197 16.36 9.59 -6.96
C LEU A 197 15.84 8.53 -5.99
N MET A 198 15.65 8.89 -4.72
CA MET A 198 15.07 8.00 -3.72
C MET A 198 13.67 7.54 -4.12
N VAL A 199 12.80 8.48 -4.50
CA VAL A 199 11.42 8.17 -4.92
C VAL A 199 11.42 7.29 -6.16
N LEU A 200 12.28 7.58 -7.15
CA LEU A 200 12.36 6.80 -8.39
C LEU A 200 12.82 5.36 -8.12
N VAL A 201 13.87 5.17 -7.31
CA VAL A 201 14.38 3.84 -6.97
C VAL A 201 13.34 3.05 -6.17
N VAL A 202 12.73 3.67 -5.16
CA VAL A 202 11.69 3.02 -4.33
C VAL A 202 10.47 2.64 -5.18
N ALA A 203 10.02 3.54 -6.06
CA ALA A 203 8.90 3.26 -6.96
C ALA A 203 9.23 2.08 -7.90
N ASN A 204 10.45 2.02 -8.45
CA ASN A 204 10.83 0.92 -9.32
C ASN A 204 10.92 -0.42 -8.59
N LEU A 205 11.51 -0.44 -7.39
CA LEU A 205 11.56 -1.64 -6.55
C LEU A 205 10.14 -2.12 -6.17
N ASN A 206 9.21 -1.19 -5.93
CA ASN A 206 7.83 -1.54 -5.67
C ASN A 206 7.15 -2.20 -6.90
N ASN A 207 7.41 -1.70 -8.11
CA ASN A 207 6.91 -2.32 -9.34
C ASN A 207 7.42 -3.76 -9.51
N ILE A 208 8.71 -3.99 -9.23
CA ILE A 208 9.30 -5.34 -9.23
C ILE A 208 8.60 -6.23 -8.20
N GLY A 209 8.42 -5.73 -6.97
CA GLY A 209 7.74 -6.46 -5.91
C GLY A 209 6.29 -6.83 -6.26
N LEU A 210 5.53 -5.88 -6.84
CA LEU A 210 4.16 -6.10 -7.31
C LEU A 210 4.11 -7.14 -8.44
N GLY A 211 5.03 -7.05 -9.38
CA GLY A 211 5.16 -7.99 -10.49
C GLY A 211 5.35 -9.43 -9.99
N PHE A 212 6.36 -9.67 -9.15
CA PHE A 212 6.61 -11.00 -8.59
C PHE A 212 5.47 -11.51 -7.72
N THR A 213 4.93 -10.65 -6.85
CA THR A 213 3.83 -11.06 -5.95
C THR A 213 2.57 -11.44 -6.72
N ALA A 214 2.27 -10.81 -7.86
CA ALA A 214 1.16 -11.21 -8.73
C ALA A 214 1.30 -12.67 -9.19
N PHE A 215 2.48 -13.08 -9.67
CA PHE A 215 2.73 -14.47 -10.08
C PHE A 215 2.70 -15.45 -8.90
N PHE A 216 3.28 -15.08 -7.74
CA PHE A 216 3.23 -15.93 -6.55
C PHE A 216 1.81 -16.15 -6.05
N VAL A 217 0.98 -15.09 -6.04
CA VAL A 217 -0.44 -15.20 -5.65
C VAL A 217 -1.19 -16.10 -6.63
N LEU A 218 -0.96 -15.94 -7.94
CA LEU A 218 -1.59 -16.80 -8.93
C LEU A 218 -1.20 -18.27 -8.74
N ARG A 219 0.10 -18.56 -8.57
CA ARG A 219 0.60 -19.92 -8.33
C ARG A 219 -0.01 -20.50 -7.06
N ASN A 220 0.03 -19.77 -5.96
CA ASN A 220 -0.52 -20.24 -4.68
C ASN A 220 -2.03 -20.52 -4.76
N ASN A 221 -2.76 -19.67 -5.49
CA ASN A 221 -4.20 -19.84 -5.69
C ASN A 221 -4.59 -21.00 -6.61
N LEU A 222 -3.65 -21.53 -7.40
CA LEU A 222 -3.89 -22.69 -8.27
C LEU A 222 -3.43 -23.99 -7.60
N VAL A 223 -2.33 -23.94 -6.85
CA VAL A 223 -1.71 -25.11 -6.21
C VAL A 223 -2.40 -25.49 -4.91
N TYR A 224 -2.66 -24.53 -4.02
CA TYR A 224 -3.12 -24.83 -2.65
C TYR A 224 -4.63 -24.74 -2.45
N LEU A 225 -5.35 -24.06 -3.34
CA LEU A 225 -6.81 -23.92 -3.24
C LEU A 225 -7.54 -25.13 -3.85
N PRO A 226 -8.56 -25.68 -3.15
CA PRO A 226 -9.40 -26.74 -3.68
C PRO A 226 -10.04 -26.33 -5.02
N PRO A 227 -10.26 -27.27 -5.96
CA PRO A 227 -10.77 -26.97 -7.30
C PRO A 227 -12.02 -26.09 -7.34
N ALA A 228 -12.94 -26.28 -6.38
CA ALA A 228 -14.20 -25.54 -6.26
C ALA A 228 -14.04 -24.06 -5.87
N LEU A 229 -12.89 -23.67 -5.33
CA LEU A 229 -12.60 -22.30 -4.84
C LEU A 229 -11.57 -21.57 -5.71
N ARG A 230 -11.11 -22.19 -6.80
CA ARG A 230 -10.10 -21.61 -7.67
C ARG A 230 -10.64 -20.37 -8.38
N PRO A 231 -9.79 -19.35 -8.62
CA PRO A 231 -10.20 -18.17 -9.37
C PRO A 231 -10.68 -18.55 -10.77
N GLY A 232 -11.72 -17.87 -11.26
CA GLY A 232 -12.20 -17.97 -12.63
C GLY A 232 -11.15 -17.51 -13.66
N TRP A 233 -11.36 -17.86 -14.92
CA TRP A 233 -10.40 -17.57 -16.00
C TRP A 233 -10.09 -16.07 -16.13
N LEU A 234 -11.09 -15.19 -15.98
CA LEU A 234 -10.94 -13.74 -16.06
C LEU A 234 -9.97 -13.20 -14.99
N ALA A 235 -10.09 -13.68 -13.75
CA ALA A 235 -9.19 -13.28 -12.66
C ALA A 235 -7.74 -13.77 -12.89
N ARG A 236 -7.57 -14.94 -13.51
CA ARG A 236 -6.23 -15.45 -13.86
C ARG A 236 -5.57 -14.59 -14.93
N ILE A 237 -6.30 -14.24 -15.97
CA ILE A 237 -5.81 -13.35 -17.03
C ILE A 237 -5.48 -11.98 -16.45
N GLY A 238 -6.36 -11.40 -15.63
CA GLY A 238 -6.14 -10.10 -15.00
C GLY A 238 -4.89 -10.07 -14.12
N ILE A 239 -4.67 -11.08 -13.28
CA ILE A 239 -3.48 -11.15 -12.41
C ILE A 239 -2.21 -11.38 -13.24
N SER A 240 -2.25 -12.24 -14.26
CA SER A 240 -1.12 -12.45 -15.16
C SER A 240 -0.76 -11.18 -15.93
N PHE A 241 -1.76 -10.48 -16.46
CA PHE A 241 -1.57 -9.20 -17.16
C PHE A 241 -0.97 -8.15 -16.22
N CYS A 242 -1.50 -8.04 -15.00
CA CYS A 242 -0.96 -7.16 -13.96
C CYS A 242 0.52 -7.46 -13.68
N GLY A 243 0.88 -8.74 -13.51
CA GLY A 243 2.28 -9.15 -13.31
C GLY A 243 3.19 -8.78 -14.48
N ILE A 244 2.76 -9.04 -15.71
CA ILE A 244 3.51 -8.70 -16.93
C ILE A 244 3.66 -7.17 -17.07
N PHE A 245 2.58 -6.42 -16.81
CA PHE A 245 2.57 -4.97 -16.91
C PHE A 245 3.55 -4.32 -15.93
N TYR A 246 3.50 -4.70 -14.65
CA TYR A 246 4.40 -4.11 -13.65
C TYR A 246 5.87 -4.51 -13.85
N LEU A 247 6.16 -5.76 -14.24
CA LEU A 247 7.53 -6.16 -14.57
C LEU A 247 8.03 -5.50 -15.85
N GLY A 248 7.18 -5.38 -16.88
CA GLY A 248 7.51 -4.68 -18.12
C GLY A 248 7.81 -3.21 -17.87
N PHE A 249 6.98 -2.55 -17.06
CA PHE A 249 7.21 -1.15 -16.67
C PHE A 249 8.49 -1.00 -15.84
N ALA A 250 8.76 -1.92 -14.91
CA ALA A 250 10.00 -1.91 -14.14
C ALA A 250 11.24 -2.08 -15.03
N GLY A 251 11.17 -2.96 -16.04
CA GLY A 251 12.22 -3.15 -17.04
C GLY A 251 12.44 -1.90 -17.90
N LEU A 252 11.37 -1.24 -18.33
CA LEU A 252 11.45 0.02 -19.09
C LEU A 252 12.10 1.14 -18.28
N VAL A 253 11.69 1.32 -17.02
CA VAL A 253 12.29 2.32 -16.13
C VAL A 253 13.77 2.00 -15.86
N PHE A 254 14.09 0.72 -15.64
CA PHE A 254 15.48 0.29 -15.47
C PHE A 254 16.32 0.64 -16.70
N TYR A 255 15.84 0.34 -17.90
CA TYR A 255 16.53 0.62 -19.15
C TYR A 255 16.68 2.12 -19.44
N GLN A 256 15.61 2.90 -19.29
CA GLN A 256 15.61 4.32 -19.66
C GLN A 256 16.25 5.25 -18.63
N LYS A 257 16.19 4.92 -17.34
CA LYS A 257 16.63 5.83 -16.27
C LYS A 257 17.82 5.27 -15.50
N GLN A 258 17.78 4.02 -15.07
CA GLN A 258 18.78 3.48 -14.13
C GLN A 258 20.07 3.04 -14.85
N LEU A 259 19.96 2.41 -16.02
CA LEU A 259 21.11 2.01 -16.83
C LEU A 259 22.00 3.18 -17.25
N PRO A 260 21.49 4.31 -17.79
CA PRO A 260 22.34 5.46 -18.12
C PRO A 260 22.93 6.16 -16.88
N LEU A 261 22.22 6.19 -15.75
CA LEU A 261 22.75 6.71 -14.48
C LEU A 261 23.92 5.87 -13.97
N LEU A 262 23.81 4.55 -14.03
CA LEU A 262 24.89 3.63 -13.63
C LEU A 262 26.08 3.72 -14.58
N LEU A 263 25.84 3.74 -15.90
CA LEU A 263 26.91 3.91 -16.89
C LEU A 263 27.62 5.26 -16.77
N GLY A 264 26.94 6.31 -16.31
CA GLY A 264 27.53 7.61 -16.00
C GLY A 264 28.34 7.66 -14.71
N LEU A 265 28.09 6.76 -13.75
CA LEU A 265 28.88 6.61 -12.52
C LEU A 265 30.19 5.82 -12.73
N PHE A 266 30.26 5.02 -13.79
CA PHE A 266 31.44 4.23 -14.18
C PHE A 266 32.33 4.92 -15.23
N LYS A 267 32.03 6.18 -15.59
CA LYS A 267 32.91 7.08 -16.36
C LYS A 267 33.46 8.16 -15.43
#